data_AF-A0A3D3VZ65-F1
#
_entry.id   AF-A0A3D3VZ65-F1
#
_cell.length_a   1.000
_cell.length_b   1.000
_cell.length_c   1.000
_cell.angle_alpha   90.00
_cell.angle_beta   90.00
_cell.angle_gamma   90.00
#
_symmetry.space_group_name_H-M   'P 1'
#
loop_
_entity.id
_entity.type
_entity.pdbx_description
1 polymer ?
#
loop_
_entity_poly.entity_id
_entity_poly.type
_entity_poly.pdbx_seq_one_letter_code
_entity_poly.pdbx_strand_id
1 'polypeptide(L)' 'MVVKVRSDGLEYLLNLYLDRPLIAFSYRATVLIKRDEWIEVKIPLDTFEATSFGRPMKEQGLLVQRRSTPLA' A
#
# COMPACT_ATOMS: atom_id res chain seq x y z
N MET A 1 2.51 -4.19 6.25
CA MET A 1 1.08 -4.52 6.42
C MET A 1 0.86 -6.00 6.18
N VAL A 2 -0.11 -6.61 6.85
CA VAL A 2 -0.50 -8.02 6.64
C VAL A 2 -1.99 -8.06 6.28
N VAL A 3 -2.34 -8.73 5.18
CA VAL A 3 -3.72 -8.88 4.70
C VAL A 3 -3.96 -10.29 4.20
N LYS A 4 -5.18 -10.81 4.40
CA LYS A 4 -5.62 -12.11 3.87
C LYS A 4 -6.50 -11.88 2.65
N VAL A 5 -6.13 -12.44 1.51
CA VAL A 5 -6.80 -12.22 0.23
C VAL A 5 -6.98 -13.52 -0.54
N ARG A 6 -8.01 -13.59 -1.38
CA ARG A 6 -8.21 -14.60 -2.42
C ARG A 6 -8.45 -13.85 -3.74
N SER A 7 -7.74 -14.23 -4.80
CA SER A 7 -7.77 -13.54 -6.08
C SER A 7 -8.12 -14.47 -7.23
N ASP A 8 -8.56 -13.88 -8.34
CA ASP A 8 -8.74 -14.46 -9.67
C ASP A 8 -7.44 -14.70 -10.46
N GLY A 9 -6.29 -14.30 -9.90
CA GLY A 9 -4.97 -14.42 -10.53
C GLY A 9 -4.50 -13.16 -11.26
N LEU A 10 -5.24 -12.05 -11.16
CA LEU A 10 -4.79 -10.76 -11.69
C LEU A 10 -3.82 -10.06 -10.74
N GLU A 11 -3.01 -9.17 -11.31
CA GLU A 11 -2.20 -8.23 -10.53
C GLU A 11 -3.08 -7.10 -10.00
N TYR A 12 -2.92 -6.76 -8.72
CA TYR A 12 -3.65 -5.66 -8.10
C TYR A 12 -2.70 -4.59 -7.61
N LEU A 13 -3.17 -3.35 -7.71
CA LEU A 13 -2.56 -2.19 -7.07
C LEU A 13 -3.29 -1.92 -5.76
N LEU A 14 -2.55 -2.01 -4.66
CA LEU A 14 -3.06 -1.61 -3.35
C LEU A 14 -2.75 -0.14 -3.12
N ASN A 15 -3.79 0.64 -2.84
CA ASN A 15 -3.69 2.04 -2.44
C ASN A 15 -3.85 2.20 -0.93
N LEU A 16 -2.93 2.93 -0.30
CA LEU A 16 -3.06 3.46 1.04
C LEU A 16 -3.30 4.97 0.96
N TYR A 17 -4.34 5.42 1.65
CA TYR A 17 -4.70 6.82 1.75
C TYR A 17 -4.31 7.35 3.14
N LEU A 18 -4.00 8.65 3.18
CA LEU A 18 -3.86 9.35 4.45
C LEU A 18 -5.24 9.59 5.06
N ASP A 19 -5.26 9.84 6.37
CA ASP A 19 -6.43 10.28 7.14
C ASP A 19 -6.89 11.71 6.82
N ARG A 20 -6.25 12.35 5.82
CA ARG A 20 -6.61 13.66 5.29
C ARG A 20 -6.84 13.57 3.78
N PRO A 21 -7.81 14.34 3.23
CA PRO A 21 -8.07 14.34 1.81
C PRO A 21 -6.92 15.02 1.05
N LEU A 22 -6.37 14.31 0.07
CA LEU A 22 -5.43 14.84 -0.92
C LEU A 22 -5.93 14.46 -2.31
N ILE A 23 -5.92 15.42 -3.24
CA ILE A 23 -6.47 15.22 -4.58
C ILE A 23 -5.68 14.16 -5.32
N ALA A 24 -6.37 13.09 -5.72
CA ALA A 24 -5.84 11.98 -6.52
C ALA A 24 -4.52 11.39 -6.00
N PHE A 25 -4.30 11.43 -4.67
CA PHE A 25 -3.07 10.98 -4.03
C PHE A 25 -3.26 9.62 -3.35
N SER A 26 -2.29 8.72 -3.55
CA SER A 26 -2.18 7.48 -2.78
C SER A 26 -0.72 7.03 -2.67
N TYR A 27 -0.42 6.29 -1.61
CA TYR A 27 0.75 5.42 -1.56
C TYR A 27 0.36 4.09 -2.18
N ARG A 28 1.12 3.61 -3.17
CA ARG A 28 0.73 2.46 -3.99
C ARG A 28 1.80 1.38 -4.01
N ALA A 29 1.37 0.12 -3.90
CA ALA A 29 2.22 -1.04 -4.11
C ALA A 29 1.53 -2.07 -5.01
N THR A 30 2.30 -2.79 -5.82
CA THR A 30 1.83 -3.97 -6.54
C THR A 30 1.74 -5.15 -5.58
N VAL A 31 0.65 -5.91 -5.68
CA VAL A 31 0.43 -7.12 -4.90
C VAL A 31 0.29 -8.29 -5.86
N LEU A 32 1.24 -9.21 -5.80
CA LEU A 32 1.15 -10.49 -6.51
C LEU A 32 0.30 -11.45 -5.69
N ILE A 33 -0.75 -12.00 -6.30
CA ILE A 33 -1.68 -12.88 -5.61
C ILE A 33 -1.81 -14.18 -6.40
N LYS A 34 -1.85 -15.30 -5.68
CA LYS A 34 -2.07 -16.62 -6.25
C LYS A 34 -3.57 -16.83 -6.53
N ARG A 35 -3.88 -17.34 -7.71
CA ARG A 35 -5.26 -17.62 -8.13
C ARG A 35 -5.91 -18.67 -7.24
N ASP A 36 -7.17 -18.44 -6.88
CA ASP A 36 -8.07 -19.40 -6.22
C ASP A 36 -7.65 -19.92 -4.84
N GLU A 37 -6.64 -19.31 -4.22
CA GLU A 37 -6.15 -19.67 -2.88
C GLU A 37 -6.28 -18.50 -1.91
N TRP A 38 -6.67 -18.80 -0.67
CA TRP A 38 -6.56 -17.85 0.42
C TRP A 38 -5.10 -17.77 0.86
N ILE A 39 -4.47 -16.63 0.64
CA ILE A 39 -3.10 -16.38 1.06
C ILE A 39 -3.04 -15.21 2.04
N GLU A 40 -2.07 -15.26 2.94
CA GLU A 40 -1.64 -14.09 3.70
C GLU A 40 -0.53 -13.40 2.90
N VAL A 41 -0.73 -12.13 2.58
CA VAL A 41 0.30 -11.32 1.91
C VAL A 41 0.88 -10.33 2.91
N LYS A 42 2.20 -10.35 3.01
CA LYS A 42 2.99 -9.40 3.78
C LYS A 42 3.56 -8.37 2.81
N ILE A 43 3.05 -7.15 2.89
CA ILE A 43 3.47 -6.05 2.02
C ILE A 43 4.31 -5.10 2.88
N PRO A 44 5.64 -5.02 2.66
CA PRO A 44 6.49 -4.08 3.37
C PRO A 44 6.01 -2.63 3.13
N LEU A 45 6.12 -1.76 4.13
CA LEU A 45 5.64 -0.38 3.98
C LEU A 45 6.55 0.45 3.08
N ASP A 46 7.84 0.11 3.06
CA ASP A 46 8.86 0.72 2.22
C ASP A 46 8.75 0.34 0.73
N THR A 47 7.83 -0.55 0.34
CA THR A 47 7.53 -0.82 -1.08
C THR A 47 6.42 0.08 -1.63
N PHE A 48 5.81 0.93 -0.80
CA PHE A 48 4.75 1.83 -1.27
C PHE A 48 5.34 3.14 -1.80
N GLU A 49 5.06 3.44 -3.06
CA GLU A 49 5.48 4.67 -3.72
C GLU A 49 4.36 5.72 -3.64
N ALA A 50 4.73 6.97 -3.36
CA ALA A 50 3.80 8.08 -3.44
C ALA A 50 3.39 8.34 -4.89
N THR A 51 2.10 8.51 -5.12
CA THR A 51 1.56 8.80 -6.44
C THR A 51 0.51 9.89 -6.40
N SER A 52 0.44 10.69 -7.47
CA SER A 52 -0.64 11.66 -7.71
C SER A 52 -1.08 11.59 -9.17
N PHE A 53 -2.39 11.55 -9.41
CA PHE A 53 -2.97 11.37 -10.76
C PHE A 53 -2.37 10.16 -11.49
N GLY A 54 -2.14 9.08 -10.77
CA GLY A 54 -1.55 7.86 -11.32
C GLY A 54 -0.02 7.88 -11.44
N ARG A 55 0.65 9.04 -11.32
CA ARG A 55 2.08 9.22 -11.59
C ARG A 55 2.93 9.13 -10.32
N PRO A 56 4.12 8.50 -10.37
CA PRO A 56 5.06 8.49 -9.25
C PRO A 56 5.51 9.91 -8.87
N MET A 57 5.53 10.20 -7.58
CA MET A 57 6.05 11.44 -7.02
C MET A 57 7.48 11.21 -6.51
N LYS A 58 8.48 11.47 -7.35
CA LYS A 58 9.89 11.15 -7.06
C LYS A 58 10.47 11.87 -5.84
N GLU A 59 9.86 12.98 -5.42
CA GLU A 59 10.32 13.80 -4.29
C GLU A 59 9.70 13.39 -2.95
N GLN A 60 8.61 12.62 -2.97
CA GLN A 60 8.02 12.06 -1.77
C GLN A 60 8.72 10.74 -1.46
N GLY A 61 9.43 10.70 -0.32
CA GLY A 61 10.08 9.49 0.18
C GLY A 61 9.08 8.36 0.46
N LEU A 62 9.62 7.17 0.73
CA LEU A 62 8.85 5.96 1.00
C LEU A 62 7.97 6.08 2.24
N LEU A 63 6.86 5.33 2.26
CA LEU A 63 6.01 5.23 3.44
C LEU A 63 6.76 4.49 4.57
N VAL A 64 7.02 5.20 5.67
CA VAL A 64 7.67 4.63 6.85
C VAL A 64 6.70 4.56 8.03
N GLN A 65 6.75 3.47 8.80
CA GLN A 65 6.00 3.39 10.05
C GLN A 65 6.62 4.34 11.07
N ARG A 66 5.88 5.38 11.46
CA ARG A 66 6.21 6.12 12.67
C ARG A 66 5.86 5.24 13.88
N ARG A 67 6.80 5.10 14.82
CA ARG A 67 6.52 4.49 16.12
C ARG A 67 5.54 5.42 16.85
N SER A 68 4.34 4.93 17.16
CA SER A 68 3.46 5.61 18.10
C SER A 68 4.02 5.41 19.50
N THR A 69 4.42 6.50 20.17
CA THR A 69 4.56 6.48 21.63
C THR A 69 3.16 6.21 22.19
N PRO A 70 2.94 5.15 22.98
CA PRO A 70 1.66 4.99 23.64
C PRO A 70 1.43 6.20 24.54
N LEU A 71 0.26 6.83 24.45
CA LEU A 71 -0.17 7.76 25.49
C LEU A 71 -0.30 6.92 26.77
N ALA A 72 0.47 7.29 27.79
CA ALA A 72 0.37 6.76 29.14
C ALA A 72 -0.96 7.15 29.80
#